data_AF-A0A956BK20-F1
#
_entry.id   AF-A0A956BK20-F1
#
_cell.length_a   1.000
_cell.length_b   1.000
_cell.length_c   1.000
_cell.angle_alpha   90.00
_cell.angle_beta   90.00
_cell.angle_gamma   90.00
#
_symmetry.space_group_name_H-M   'P 1'
#
loop_
_entity.id
_entity.type
_entity.pdbx_description
1 polymer ?
#
loop_
_entity_poly.entity_id
_entity_poly.type
_entity_poly.pdbx_seq_one_letter_code
_entity_poly.pdbx_strand_id
1 'polypeptide(L)'
;MTEEMKFERGQIVYDRRGKAWVFESELPDDDGFIVSMHGWPEERVCISEAFAEAPTSEREREIARLDAQIAKRRDELEDLRHEVATMGPRLKALRERSHVLARIEDVLDGKITHVAWISLYGQVAVGTPAEVLQDTSGWNRSLKLVTLFGATGGDLSWRVNQYRDGSGSWQGEVVLCTSLLEAFAAADAEVLKRLDGWEETTLLTLGHLIRWADERKLEVPIEARRKVADAEVEHAKRERDGLAQRLAKAEERLAKAESEVPRG
;
A
#
# COMPACT_ATOMS: atom_id res chain seq x y z
N MET A 1 31.40 -59.64 -0.22
CA MET A 1 32.04 -60.65 0.63
C MET A 1 31.89 -60.15 2.06
N THR A 2 30.77 -60.46 2.70
CA THR A 2 30.55 -60.21 4.12
C THR A 2 31.32 -61.29 4.88
N GLU A 3 32.33 -60.90 5.65
CA GLU A 3 32.93 -61.80 6.64
C GLU A 3 31.81 -62.24 7.60
N GLU A 4 31.66 -63.55 7.81
CA GLU A 4 30.86 -64.09 8.92
C GLU A 4 31.48 -63.57 10.22
N MET A 5 30.96 -62.46 10.75
CA MET A 5 31.32 -61.97 12.08
C MET A 5 30.77 -62.95 13.11
N LYS A 6 31.64 -63.84 13.60
CA LYS A 6 31.31 -64.76 14.69
C LYS A 6 31.51 -64.04 16.02
N PHE A 7 30.42 -63.84 16.75
CA PHE A 7 30.46 -63.30 18.11
C PHE A 7 30.70 -64.42 19.12
N GLU A 8 31.47 -64.13 20.16
CA GLU A 8 31.70 -65.08 21.26
C GLU A 8 30.65 -64.90 22.35
N ARG A 9 30.19 -66.00 22.95
CA ARG A 9 29.24 -65.95 24.07
C ARG A 9 29.84 -65.14 25.23
N GLY A 10 29.11 -64.13 25.69
CA GLY A 10 29.56 -63.18 26.71
C GLY A 10 30.18 -61.90 26.14
N GLN A 11 30.40 -61.81 24.82
CA GLN A 11 30.87 -60.59 24.16
C GLN A 11 29.82 -59.49 24.22
N ILE A 12 30.27 -58.25 24.42
CA ILE A 12 29.39 -57.08 24.28
C ILE A 12 29.19 -56.81 22.79
N VAL A 13 27.93 -56.83 22.36
CA VAL A 13 27.50 -56.50 21.01
C VAL A 13 26.51 -55.34 21.07
N TYR A 14 26.36 -54.61 19.97
CA TYR A 14 25.46 -53.48 19.88
C TYR A 14 24.36 -53.77 18.88
N ASP A 15 23.13 -53.39 19.22
CA ASP A 15 22.05 -53.40 18.22
C ASP A 15 22.20 -52.23 17.23
N ARG A 16 21.36 -52.18 16.19
CA ARG A 16 21.28 -51.03 15.27
C ARG A 16 21.02 -49.69 15.96
N ARG A 17 20.52 -49.72 17.21
CA ARG A 17 20.28 -48.54 18.02
C ARG A 17 21.46 -48.18 18.92
N GLY A 18 22.61 -48.83 18.79
CA GLY A 18 23.80 -48.60 19.62
C GLY A 18 23.61 -48.97 21.09
N LYS A 19 22.55 -49.72 21.45
CA LYS A 19 22.36 -50.23 22.81
C LYS A 19 23.26 -51.45 22.98
N ALA A 20 24.01 -51.47 24.08
CA ALA A 20 24.89 -52.58 24.42
C ALA A 20 24.10 -53.77 24.97
N TRP A 21 24.43 -54.95 24.47
CA TRP A 21 23.87 -56.24 24.87
C TRP A 21 25.01 -57.25 25.07
N VAL A 22 24.76 -58.30 25.85
CA VAL A 22 25.66 -59.43 25.99
C VAL A 22 25.19 -60.54 25.05
N PHE A 23 26.06 -60.95 24.13
CA PHE A 23 25.77 -62.01 23.18
C PHE A 23 25.64 -63.36 23.88
N GLU A 24 24.54 -64.09 23.68
CA GLU A 24 24.35 -65.43 24.24
C GLU A 24 24.47 -66.53 23.19
N SER A 25 23.74 -66.41 22.08
CA SER A 25 23.75 -67.38 20.99
C SER A 25 23.10 -66.82 19.71
N GLU A 26 23.47 -67.37 18.57
CA GLU A 26 22.82 -67.15 17.29
C GLU A 26 21.60 -68.08 17.12
N LEU A 27 20.55 -67.62 16.44
CA LEU A 27 19.39 -68.47 16.14
C LEU A 27 19.69 -69.41 14.95
N PRO A 28 19.22 -70.67 14.97
CA PRO A 28 19.54 -71.65 13.93
C PRO A 28 19.02 -71.35 12.52
N ASP A 29 18.02 -70.47 12.41
CA ASP A 29 17.29 -70.17 11.16
C ASP A 29 17.74 -68.85 10.50
N ASP A 30 18.98 -68.41 10.76
CA ASP A 30 19.64 -67.19 10.23
C ASP A 30 18.98 -65.82 10.56
N ASP A 31 17.81 -65.78 11.20
CA ASP A 31 17.06 -64.54 11.47
C ASP A 31 17.24 -63.99 12.90
N GLY A 32 18.49 -63.92 13.38
CA GLY A 32 18.86 -63.02 14.49
C GLY A 32 19.66 -63.64 15.64
N PHE A 33 19.91 -62.81 16.66
CA PHE A 33 20.79 -63.10 17.79
C PHE A 33 20.02 -63.02 19.11
N ILE A 34 20.21 -64.03 19.97
CA ILE A 34 19.76 -64.02 21.36
C ILE A 34 20.78 -63.26 22.19
N VAL A 35 20.34 -62.17 22.79
CA VAL A 35 21.17 -61.32 23.64
C VAL A 35 20.48 -61.06 24.96
N SER A 36 21.27 -60.86 26.02
CA SER A 36 20.78 -60.40 27.33
C SER A 36 21.28 -59.00 27.64
N MET A 37 20.52 -58.28 28.46
CA MET A 37 20.88 -56.91 28.81
C MET A 37 22.11 -56.89 29.72
N HIS A 38 23.09 -56.06 29.38
CA HIS A 38 24.30 -55.95 30.20
C HIS A 38 23.95 -55.46 31.62
N GLY A 39 24.30 -56.26 32.64
CA GLY A 39 23.96 -56.02 34.05
C GLY A 39 22.62 -56.61 34.53
N TRP A 40 21.79 -57.14 33.63
CA TRP A 40 20.48 -57.74 33.95
C TRP A 40 20.24 -59.00 33.09
N PRO A 41 20.91 -60.13 33.40
CA PRO A 41 20.99 -61.31 32.53
C PRO A 41 19.69 -62.13 32.42
N GLU A 42 18.66 -61.81 33.20
CA GLU A 42 17.40 -62.56 33.24
C GLU A 42 16.46 -62.19 32.07
N GLU A 43 16.68 -61.05 31.42
CA GLU A 43 15.86 -60.57 30.30
C GLU A 43 16.57 -60.83 28.97
N ARG A 44 16.11 -61.86 28.25
CA ARG A 44 16.60 -62.24 26.92
C ARG A 44 15.73 -61.63 25.84
N VAL A 45 16.35 -60.98 24.86
CA VAL A 45 15.68 -60.36 23.73
C VAL A 45 16.32 -60.87 22.45
N CYS A 46 15.50 -61.09 21.42
CA CYS A 46 15.98 -61.38 20.07
C CYS A 46 16.19 -60.07 19.32
N ILE A 47 17.39 -59.88 18.74
CA ILE A 47 17.71 -58.75 17.88
C ILE A 47 18.05 -59.25 16.47
N SER A 48 17.62 -58.52 15.44
CA SER A 48 17.82 -58.91 14.04
C SER A 48 19.22 -58.61 13.50
N GLU A 49 19.93 -57.65 14.10
CA GLU A 49 21.27 -57.23 13.67
C GLU A 49 22.13 -56.95 14.91
N ALA A 50 23.33 -57.53 14.97
CA ALA A 50 24.32 -57.29 16.02
C ALA A 50 25.63 -56.80 15.40
N PHE A 51 26.24 -55.79 16.03
CA PHE A 51 27.48 -55.17 15.59
C PHE A 51 28.53 -55.28 16.70
N ALA A 52 29.79 -55.55 16.33
CA ALA A 52 30.91 -55.62 17.28
C ALA A 52 31.19 -54.26 17.96
N GLU A 53 30.90 -53.17 17.25
CA GLU A 53 30.99 -51.80 17.74
C GLU A 53 29.65 -51.10 17.51
N ALA A 54 29.31 -50.10 18.33
CA ALA A 54 28.07 -49.37 18.18
C ALA A 54 27.98 -48.76 16.77
N PRO A 55 26.89 -48.99 16.00
CA PRO A 55 26.72 -48.40 14.67
C PRO A 55 26.35 -46.92 14.79
N THR A 56 27.25 -46.10 15.36
CA THR A 56 27.07 -44.67 15.58
C THR A 56 27.23 -43.87 14.29
N SER A 57 27.91 -44.43 13.29
CA SER A 57 28.26 -43.73 12.04
C SER A 57 27.06 -43.23 11.24
N GLU A 58 25.94 -43.97 11.16
CA GLU A 58 24.73 -43.49 10.48
C GLU A 58 24.07 -42.32 11.23
N ARG A 59 24.07 -42.39 12.56
CA ARG A 59 23.50 -41.34 13.41
C ARG A 59 24.38 -40.11 13.47
N GLU A 60 25.69 -40.27 13.49
CA GLU A 60 26.66 -39.19 13.40
C GLU A 60 26.53 -38.45 12.07
N ARG A 61 26.29 -39.16 10.95
CA ARG A 61 25.97 -38.55 9.66
C ARG A 61 24.64 -37.78 9.70
N GLU A 62 23.61 -38.34 10.33
CA GLU A 62 22.32 -37.67 10.45
C GLU A 62 22.39 -36.43 11.35
N ILE A 63 23.11 -36.51 12.46
CA ILE A 63 23.41 -35.37 13.35
C ILE A 63 24.16 -34.30 12.55
N ALA A 64 25.24 -34.66 11.84
CA ALA A 64 25.99 -33.73 11.01
C ALA A 64 25.11 -33.08 9.91
N ARG A 65 24.19 -33.85 9.31
CA ARG A 65 23.23 -33.35 8.32
C ARG A 65 22.24 -32.36 8.93
N LEU A 66 21.70 -32.65 10.10
CA LEU A 66 20.76 -31.78 10.81
C LEU A 66 21.47 -30.51 11.31
N ASP A 67 22.69 -30.63 11.82
CA ASP A 67 23.52 -29.50 12.24
C ASP A 67 23.84 -28.58 11.06
N ALA A 68 24.15 -29.15 9.88
CA ALA A 68 24.34 -28.36 8.66
C ALA A 68 23.05 -27.63 8.23
N GLN A 69 21.88 -28.25 8.39
CA GLN A 69 20.60 -27.58 8.11
C GLN A 69 20.30 -26.47 9.12
N ILE A 70 20.57 -26.69 10.41
CA ILE A 70 20.41 -25.67 11.45
C ILE A 70 21.33 -24.48 11.18
N ALA A 71 22.59 -24.73 10.82
CA ALA A 71 23.54 -23.70 10.43
C ALA A 71 22.99 -22.88 9.25
N LYS A 72 22.57 -23.55 8.17
CA LYS A 72 21.98 -22.87 7.00
C LYS A 72 20.76 -22.02 7.35
N ARG A 73 19.84 -22.54 8.19
CA ARG A 73 18.64 -21.80 8.60
C ARG A 73 18.97 -20.61 9.51
N ARG A 74 20.04 -20.70 10.30
CA ARG A 74 20.53 -19.56 11.10
C ARG A 74 21.08 -18.46 10.20
N ASP A 75 21.85 -18.84 9.18
CA ASP A 75 22.38 -17.88 8.19
C ASP A 75 21.22 -17.18 7.45
N GLU A 76 20.23 -17.93 6.94
CA GLU A 76 19.04 -17.36 6.29
C GLU A 76 18.25 -16.40 7.21
N LEU A 77 18.15 -16.74 8.49
CA LEU A 77 17.45 -15.90 9.47
C LEU A 77 18.24 -14.64 9.81
N GLU A 78 19.58 -14.72 9.82
CA GLU A 78 20.45 -13.56 10.00
C GLU A 78 20.36 -12.62 8.79
N ASP A 79 20.36 -13.15 7.58
CA ASP A 79 20.15 -12.38 6.34
C ASP A 79 18.80 -11.66 6.36
N LEU A 80 17.71 -12.36 6.69
CA LEU A 80 16.38 -11.77 6.79
C LEU A 80 16.30 -10.70 7.90
N ARG A 81 16.96 -10.92 9.04
CA ARG A 81 17.06 -9.92 10.11
C ARG A 81 17.84 -8.69 9.64
N HIS A 82 18.89 -8.88 8.87
CA HIS A 82 19.67 -7.78 8.29
C HIS A 82 18.83 -7.00 7.26
N GLU A 83 18.06 -7.69 6.41
CA GLU A 83 17.14 -7.06 5.47
C GLU A 83 16.07 -6.22 6.20
N VAL A 84 15.44 -6.78 7.23
CA VAL A 84 14.47 -6.03 8.06
C VAL A 84 15.14 -4.84 8.76
N ALA A 85 16.33 -5.03 9.32
CA ALA A 85 17.08 -3.98 10.02
C ALA A 85 17.53 -2.85 9.08
N THR A 86 17.75 -3.13 7.80
CA THR A 86 18.12 -2.12 6.79
C THR A 86 16.89 -1.44 6.17
N MET A 87 15.79 -2.17 5.96
CA MET A 87 14.55 -1.63 5.41
C MET A 87 13.82 -0.72 6.39
N GLY A 88 13.81 -1.06 7.69
CA GLY A 88 13.10 -0.28 8.73
C GLY A 88 13.51 1.20 8.77
N PRO A 89 14.81 1.53 8.91
CA PRO A 89 15.31 2.90 8.85
C PRO A 89 15.02 3.60 7.52
N ARG A 90 15.06 2.85 6.40
CA ARG A 90 14.81 3.39 5.06
C ARG A 90 13.35 3.80 4.88
N LEU A 91 12.42 2.97 5.35
CA LEU A 91 10.98 3.27 5.40
C LEU A 91 10.69 4.43 6.36
N LYS A 92 11.33 4.45 7.53
CA LYS A 92 11.19 5.55 8.49
C LYS A 92 11.66 6.88 7.90
N ALA A 93 12.83 6.90 7.26
CA ALA A 93 13.36 8.07 6.58
C ALA A 93 12.46 8.53 5.42
N LEU A 94 11.85 7.60 4.67
CA LEU A 94 10.88 7.93 3.62
C LEU A 94 9.60 8.56 4.21
N ARG A 95 9.10 8.06 5.35
CA ARG A 95 7.95 8.64 6.07
C ARG A 95 8.24 10.04 6.58
N GLU A 96 9.38 10.23 7.24
CA GLU A 96 9.77 11.53 7.77
C GLU A 96 9.95 12.59 6.66
N ARG A 97 10.34 12.15 5.46
CA ARG A 97 10.49 13.03 4.29
C ARG A 97 9.19 13.28 3.53
N SER A 98 8.15 12.48 3.72
CA SER A 98 6.90 12.59 2.97
C SER A 98 5.68 12.48 3.88
N HIS A 99 5.09 13.63 4.18
CA HIS A 99 3.79 13.73 4.88
C HIS A 99 2.68 12.94 4.18
N VAL A 100 2.82 12.69 2.87
CA VAL A 100 1.89 11.91 2.06
C VAL A 100 1.95 10.42 2.41
N LEU A 101 3.15 9.88 2.65
CA LEU A 101 3.35 8.49 3.06
C LEU A 101 2.98 8.24 4.52
N ALA A 102 3.03 9.28 5.36
CA ALA A 102 2.65 9.18 6.78
C ALA A 102 1.19 8.72 6.97
N ARG A 103 0.31 8.96 5.98
CA ARG A 103 -1.11 8.59 6.02
C ARG A 103 -1.44 7.17 5.57
N ILE A 104 -0.47 6.41 5.07
CA ILE A 104 -0.74 5.06 4.56
C ILE A 104 -1.28 4.15 5.67
N GLU A 105 -0.72 4.21 6.87
CA GLU A 105 -1.21 3.41 8.00
C GLU A 105 -2.61 3.85 8.42
N ASP A 106 -2.87 5.17 8.48
CA ASP A 106 -4.21 5.68 8.79
C ASP A 106 -5.26 5.21 7.78
N VAL A 107 -4.89 5.06 6.50
CA VAL A 107 -5.76 4.48 5.46
C VAL A 107 -6.00 2.99 5.69
N LEU A 108 -4.93 2.21 5.92
CA LEU A 108 -5.02 0.76 6.13
C LEU A 108 -5.79 0.41 7.42
N ASP A 109 -5.65 1.24 8.45
CA ASP A 109 -6.34 1.11 9.74
C ASP A 109 -7.77 1.66 9.71
N GLY A 110 -8.21 2.28 8.61
CA GLY A 110 -9.54 2.87 8.49
C GLY A 110 -9.77 4.11 9.36
N LYS A 111 -8.71 4.83 9.74
CA LYS A 111 -8.76 6.05 10.58
C LYS A 111 -9.12 7.31 9.79
N ILE A 112 -9.04 7.26 8.46
CA ILE A 112 -9.41 8.40 7.60
C ILE A 112 -10.93 8.56 7.60
N THR A 113 -11.40 9.69 8.12
CA THR A 113 -12.83 10.00 8.24
C THR A 113 -13.25 11.18 7.36
N HIS A 114 -12.31 12.06 7.02
CA HIS A 114 -12.55 13.28 6.26
C HIS A 114 -11.48 13.46 5.18
N VAL A 115 -11.83 14.26 4.18
CA VAL A 115 -10.93 14.63 3.09
C VAL A 115 -11.05 16.12 2.80
N ALA A 116 -9.92 16.71 2.40
CA ALA A 116 -9.88 18.01 1.73
C ALA A 116 -9.53 17.76 0.27
N TRP A 117 -10.45 18.10 -0.63
CA TRP A 117 -10.25 17.95 -2.07
C TRP A 117 -10.10 19.33 -2.71
N ILE A 118 -9.06 19.49 -3.52
CA ILE A 118 -8.82 20.68 -4.33
C ILE A 118 -8.75 20.25 -5.79
N SER A 119 -9.76 20.61 -6.57
CA SER A 119 -9.79 20.32 -8.00
C SER A 119 -8.64 20.97 -8.77
N LEU A 120 -8.38 20.47 -9.98
CA LEU A 120 -7.49 21.10 -10.96
C LEU A 120 -7.82 22.59 -11.21
N TYR A 121 -9.09 22.96 -11.10
CA TYR A 121 -9.59 24.31 -11.32
C TYR A 121 -9.82 25.08 -10.02
N GLY A 122 -9.21 24.65 -8.91
CA GLY A 122 -9.22 25.41 -7.64
C GLY A 122 -10.50 25.32 -6.82
N GLN A 123 -11.53 24.62 -7.27
CA GLN A 123 -12.69 24.30 -6.42
C GLN A 123 -12.22 23.49 -5.22
N VAL A 124 -12.65 23.91 -4.03
CA VAL A 124 -12.30 23.27 -2.76
C VAL A 124 -13.56 22.64 -2.17
N ALA A 125 -13.44 21.42 -1.67
CA ALA A 125 -14.49 20.76 -0.91
C ALA A 125 -13.88 20.02 0.29
N VAL A 126 -14.55 20.12 1.44
CA VAL A 126 -14.16 19.45 2.68
C VAL A 126 -15.36 18.70 3.22
N GLY A 127 -15.16 17.45 3.63
CA GLY A 127 -16.22 16.60 4.15
C GLY A 127 -15.77 15.15 4.27
N THR A 128 -16.72 14.25 4.46
CA THR A 128 -16.43 12.81 4.41
C THR A 128 -16.09 12.38 2.98
N PRO A 129 -15.35 11.26 2.79
CA PRO A 129 -15.13 10.69 1.46
C PRO A 129 -16.42 10.50 0.66
N ALA A 130 -17.52 10.13 1.34
CA ALA A 130 -18.81 9.91 0.71
C ALA A 130 -19.45 11.18 0.16
N GLU A 131 -19.27 12.31 0.84
CA GLU A 131 -19.83 13.60 0.42
C GLU A 131 -18.99 14.25 -0.68
N VAL A 132 -17.66 14.12 -0.61
CA VAL A 132 -16.73 14.87 -1.46
C VAL A 132 -16.33 14.11 -2.71
N LEU A 133 -16.15 12.79 -2.61
CA LEU A 133 -15.56 11.98 -3.69
C LEU A 133 -16.60 11.21 -4.51
N GLN A 134 -17.89 11.49 -4.30
CA GLN A 134 -18.94 10.82 -5.05
C GLN A 134 -18.90 11.21 -6.52
N ASP A 135 -19.05 10.23 -7.41
CA ASP A 135 -19.19 10.51 -8.82
C ASP A 135 -20.58 11.09 -9.12
N THR A 136 -20.61 12.34 -9.59
CA THR A 136 -21.83 13.05 -9.96
C THR A 136 -22.20 12.87 -11.42
N SER A 137 -21.37 12.19 -12.22
CA SER A 137 -21.43 12.22 -13.69
C SER A 137 -22.20 11.06 -14.36
N GLY A 138 -22.96 10.22 -13.62
CA GLY A 138 -23.72 9.14 -14.24
C GLY A 138 -24.76 8.42 -13.38
N TRP A 139 -25.31 7.33 -13.94
CA TRP A 139 -26.36 6.47 -13.37
C TRP A 139 -25.91 5.67 -12.12
N ASN A 140 -24.65 5.77 -11.71
CA ASN A 140 -24.08 4.98 -10.63
C ASN A 140 -23.38 5.90 -9.61
N ARG A 141 -23.91 5.96 -8.38
CA ARG A 141 -23.49 6.87 -7.30
C ARG A 141 -22.30 6.36 -6.48
N SER A 142 -21.32 5.73 -7.15
CA SER A 142 -20.13 5.18 -6.48
C SER A 142 -19.06 6.25 -6.20
N LEU A 143 -18.17 5.98 -5.25
CA LEU A 143 -17.03 6.85 -4.95
C LEU A 143 -15.95 6.75 -6.04
N LYS A 144 -15.31 7.87 -6.33
CA LYS A 144 -14.12 7.94 -7.18
C LYS A 144 -12.92 7.33 -6.47
N LEU A 145 -12.02 6.74 -7.26
CA LEU A 145 -10.80 6.11 -6.75
C LEU A 145 -9.78 7.19 -6.35
N VAL A 146 -9.30 7.12 -5.11
CA VAL A 146 -8.15 7.89 -4.62
C VAL A 146 -6.89 7.04 -4.81
N THR A 147 -5.87 7.63 -5.43
CA THR A 147 -4.60 6.96 -5.73
C THR A 147 -3.44 7.84 -5.28
N LEU A 148 -2.37 7.19 -4.81
CA LEU A 148 -1.10 7.85 -4.56
C LEU A 148 -0.35 7.99 -5.89
N PHE A 149 -0.23 9.22 -6.38
CA PHE A 149 0.53 9.54 -7.59
C PHE A 149 1.96 9.91 -7.21
N GLY A 150 2.89 9.64 -8.13
CA GLY A 150 4.30 9.91 -7.93
C GLY A 150 5.05 10.21 -9.23
N ALA A 151 6.00 11.13 -9.17
CA ALA A 151 7.03 11.31 -10.18
C ALA A 151 8.36 10.68 -9.73
N THR A 152 9.23 10.33 -10.68
CA THR A 152 10.57 9.77 -10.39
C THR A 152 11.46 10.69 -9.54
N GLY A 153 11.16 11.99 -9.51
CA GLY A 153 11.82 12.99 -8.65
C GLY A 153 11.35 13.02 -7.19
N GLY A 154 10.40 12.17 -6.80
CA GLY A 154 9.90 12.09 -5.42
C GLY A 154 8.73 13.04 -5.09
N ASP A 155 8.14 13.69 -6.10
CA ASP A 155 6.88 14.40 -5.92
C ASP A 155 5.74 13.38 -5.79
N LEU A 156 5.24 13.21 -4.56
CA LEU A 156 4.15 12.30 -4.22
C LEU A 156 2.95 13.12 -3.79
N SER A 157 1.76 12.74 -4.27
CA SER A 157 0.51 13.35 -3.81
C SER A 157 -0.65 12.37 -3.96
N TRP A 158 -1.59 12.43 -3.03
CA TRP A 158 -2.86 11.72 -3.17
C TRP A 158 -3.75 12.52 -4.14
N ARG A 159 -4.32 11.83 -5.13
CA ARG A 159 -5.19 12.46 -6.13
C ARG A 159 -6.42 11.61 -6.41
N VAL A 160 -7.46 12.28 -6.90
CA VAL A 160 -8.72 11.64 -7.31
C VAL A 160 -8.66 11.36 -8.81
N ASN A 161 -8.87 10.11 -9.21
CA ASN A 161 -8.93 9.74 -10.62
C ASN A 161 -10.11 10.40 -11.32
N GLN A 162 -9.92 10.70 -12.61
CA GLN A 162 -10.96 11.24 -13.47
C GLN A 162 -12.12 10.27 -13.64
N TYR A 163 -11.79 8.99 -13.82
CA TYR A 163 -12.77 7.91 -13.96
C TYR A 163 -12.65 6.90 -12.82
N ARG A 164 -13.76 6.23 -12.54
CA ARG A 164 -13.88 5.25 -11.45
C ARG A 164 -12.93 4.07 -11.60
N ASP A 165 -12.73 3.60 -12.81
CA ASP A 165 -11.91 2.43 -13.12
C ASP A 165 -10.39 2.72 -13.01
N GLY A 166 -10.01 3.94 -12.62
CA GLY A 166 -8.63 4.37 -12.52
C GLY A 166 -8.02 4.75 -13.87
N SER A 167 -8.81 4.79 -14.94
CA SER A 167 -8.38 5.33 -16.23
C SER A 167 -8.44 6.87 -16.25
N GLY A 168 -7.82 7.45 -17.29
CA GLY A 168 -7.81 8.90 -17.51
C GLY A 168 -6.72 9.63 -16.73
N SER A 169 -6.90 10.94 -16.59
CA SER A 169 -6.04 11.77 -15.75
C SER A 169 -6.56 11.78 -14.30
N TRP A 170 -6.06 12.70 -13.50
CA TRP A 170 -6.60 13.04 -12.19
C TRP A 170 -7.45 14.32 -12.29
N GLN A 171 -8.41 14.51 -11.38
CA GLN A 171 -9.31 15.67 -11.35
C GLN A 171 -9.00 16.68 -10.25
N GLY A 172 -8.19 16.28 -9.26
CA GLY A 172 -7.76 17.13 -8.18
C GLY A 172 -6.86 16.40 -7.20
N GLU A 173 -6.23 17.18 -6.34
CA GLU A 173 -5.47 16.68 -5.20
C GLU A 173 -6.41 16.44 -4.02
N VAL A 174 -6.07 15.46 -3.20
CA VAL A 174 -6.82 15.16 -1.99
C VAL A 174 -5.87 15.03 -0.81
N VAL A 175 -6.22 15.62 0.32
CA VAL A 175 -5.53 15.41 1.59
C VAL A 175 -6.42 14.54 2.46
N LEU A 176 -5.85 13.43 2.94
CA LEU A 176 -6.55 12.45 3.79
C LEU A 176 -6.42 12.86 5.25
N CYS A 177 -7.56 12.94 5.94
CA CYS A 177 -7.64 13.49 7.30
C CYS A 177 -8.43 12.56 8.23
N THR A 178 -8.02 12.56 9.49
CA THR A 178 -8.64 11.80 10.57
C THR A 178 -9.76 12.57 11.27
N SER A 179 -9.90 13.87 10.98
CA SER A 179 -10.96 14.73 11.51
C SER A 179 -11.35 15.85 10.54
N LEU A 180 -12.55 16.43 10.76
CA LEU A 180 -13.04 17.57 9.99
C LEU A 180 -12.18 18.83 10.16
N LEU A 181 -11.75 19.11 11.39
CA LEU A 181 -10.91 20.27 11.70
C LEU A 181 -9.57 20.19 10.96
N GLU A 182 -8.96 19.00 10.95
CA GLU A 182 -7.74 18.73 10.21
C GLU A 182 -7.93 18.90 8.70
N ALA A 183 -9.07 18.46 8.15
CA ALA A 183 -9.38 18.64 6.73
C ALA A 183 -9.53 20.13 6.37
N PHE A 184 -10.21 20.93 7.19
CA PHE A 184 -10.26 22.38 6.97
C PHE A 184 -8.88 23.03 7.04
N ALA A 185 -8.07 22.68 8.04
CA ALA A 185 -6.71 23.22 8.17
C ALA A 185 -5.83 22.86 6.95
N ALA A 186 -5.96 21.63 6.44
CA ALA A 186 -5.26 21.19 5.24
C ALA A 186 -5.71 21.95 3.98
N ALA A 187 -7.02 22.14 3.81
CA ALA A 187 -7.58 22.92 2.72
C ALA A 187 -7.11 24.39 2.77
N ASP A 188 -7.18 25.01 3.95
CA ASP A 188 -6.75 26.39 4.17
C ASP A 188 -5.25 26.55 3.85
N ALA A 189 -4.40 25.62 4.30
CA ALA A 189 -2.97 25.64 4.02
C ALA A 189 -2.65 25.51 2.52
N GLU A 190 -3.34 24.61 1.80
CA GLU A 190 -3.14 24.43 0.37
C GLU A 190 -3.66 25.62 -0.44
N VAL A 191 -4.78 26.21 -0.04
CA VAL A 191 -5.31 27.43 -0.67
C VAL A 191 -4.33 28.60 -0.49
N LEU A 192 -3.81 28.81 0.72
CA LEU A 192 -2.81 29.85 0.98
C LEU A 192 -1.53 29.65 0.16
N LYS A 193 -1.04 28.40 0.08
CA LYS A 193 0.12 28.06 -0.75
C LYS A 193 -0.11 28.38 -2.22
N ARG A 194 -1.29 28.09 -2.77
CA ARG A 194 -1.62 28.43 -4.17
C ARG A 194 -1.83 29.93 -4.38
N LEU A 195 -2.37 30.62 -3.37
CA LEU A 195 -2.50 32.07 -3.38
C LEU A 195 -1.15 32.79 -3.31
N ASP A 196 -0.11 32.18 -2.74
CA ASP A 196 1.25 32.74 -2.79
C ASP A 196 1.79 32.82 -4.24
N GLY A 197 1.46 31.81 -5.06
CA GLY A 197 1.78 31.73 -6.50
C GLY A 197 0.66 32.19 -7.44
N TRP A 198 -0.24 33.08 -6.99
CA TRP A 198 -1.46 33.43 -7.72
C TRP A 198 -1.23 34.09 -9.10
N GLU A 199 -0.06 34.68 -9.32
CA GLU A 199 0.24 35.41 -10.56
C GLU A 199 0.20 34.48 -11.79
N GLU A 200 0.69 33.26 -11.62
CA GLU A 200 0.71 32.19 -12.62
C GLU A 200 -0.61 31.40 -12.69
N THR A 201 -1.52 31.66 -11.75
CA THR A 201 -2.79 30.95 -11.64
C THR A 201 -3.82 31.49 -12.63
N THR A 202 -4.60 30.59 -13.24
CA THR A 202 -5.70 30.98 -14.14
C THR A 202 -6.77 31.79 -13.39
N LEU A 203 -7.47 32.68 -14.10
CA LEU A 203 -8.55 33.49 -13.50
C LEU A 203 -9.66 32.65 -12.88
N LEU A 204 -10.02 31.53 -13.53
CA LEU A 204 -11.03 30.60 -13.02
C LEU A 204 -10.59 29.99 -11.68
N THR A 205 -9.37 29.44 -11.65
CA THR A 205 -8.80 28.85 -10.44
C THR A 205 -8.70 29.90 -9.34
N LEU A 206 -8.20 31.09 -9.66
CA LEU A 206 -8.05 32.18 -8.69
C LEU A 206 -9.38 32.59 -8.07
N GLY A 207 -10.44 32.72 -8.88
CA GLY A 207 -11.78 33.04 -8.37
C GLY A 207 -12.32 31.99 -7.38
N HIS A 208 -12.04 30.71 -7.60
CA HIS A 208 -12.42 29.65 -6.66
C HIS A 208 -11.63 29.71 -5.35
N LEU A 209 -10.30 29.95 -5.43
CA LEU A 209 -9.45 30.09 -4.24
C LEU A 209 -9.86 31.29 -3.38
N ILE A 210 -10.16 32.44 -4.02
CA ILE A 210 -10.62 33.65 -3.31
C ILE A 210 -11.95 33.40 -2.61
N ARG A 211 -12.90 32.71 -3.26
CA ARG A 211 -14.18 32.37 -2.66
C ARG A 211 -14.02 31.53 -1.39
N TRP A 212 -13.20 30.49 -1.45
CA TRP A 212 -12.87 29.69 -0.27
C TRP A 212 -12.23 30.55 0.83
N ALA A 213 -11.25 31.37 0.47
CA ALA A 213 -10.58 32.26 1.40
C ALA A 213 -11.56 33.25 2.07
N ASP A 214 -12.53 33.79 1.34
CA ASP A 214 -13.57 34.67 1.87
C ASP A 214 -14.49 33.94 2.87
N GLU A 215 -14.97 32.75 2.52
CA GLU A 215 -15.79 31.91 3.39
C GLU A 215 -15.06 31.55 4.70
N ARG A 216 -13.75 31.35 4.61
CA ARG A 216 -12.86 30.96 5.72
C ARG A 216 -12.19 32.14 6.42
N LYS A 217 -12.41 33.36 5.93
CA LYS A 217 -11.79 34.61 6.43
C LYS A 217 -10.25 34.56 6.40
N LEU A 218 -9.68 33.95 5.37
CA LEU A 218 -8.24 33.94 5.11
C LEU A 218 -7.81 35.23 4.42
N GLU A 219 -6.55 35.61 4.64
CA GLU A 219 -5.98 36.78 3.98
C GLU A 219 -5.68 36.49 2.51
N VAL A 220 -6.05 37.43 1.63
CA VAL A 220 -5.89 37.31 0.18
C VAL A 220 -5.24 38.59 -0.34
N PRO A 221 -4.19 38.51 -1.17
CA PRO A 221 -3.58 39.68 -1.80
C PRO A 221 -4.62 40.55 -2.52
N ILE A 222 -4.55 41.87 -2.30
CA ILE A 222 -5.51 42.83 -2.89
C ILE A 222 -5.41 42.81 -4.42
N GLU A 223 -4.20 42.63 -4.94
CA GLU A 223 -3.89 42.53 -6.36
C GLU A 223 -4.56 41.31 -7.00
N ALA A 224 -4.61 40.18 -6.30
CA ALA A 224 -5.30 38.97 -6.74
C ALA A 224 -6.80 39.22 -6.88
N ARG A 225 -7.41 39.88 -5.87
CA ARG A 225 -8.82 40.26 -5.92
C ARG A 225 -9.11 41.21 -7.09
N ARG A 226 -8.26 42.21 -7.28
CA ARG A 226 -8.41 43.17 -8.36
C ARG A 226 -8.32 42.51 -9.73
N LYS A 227 -7.37 41.58 -9.93
CA LYS A 227 -7.25 40.82 -11.19
C LYS A 227 -8.52 40.05 -11.54
N VAL A 228 -9.17 39.41 -10.54
CA VAL A 228 -10.45 38.71 -10.76
C VAL A 228 -11.57 39.71 -11.04
N ALA A 229 -11.68 40.79 -10.26
CA ALA A 229 -12.72 41.81 -10.46
C ALA A 229 -12.62 42.50 -11.83
N ASP A 230 -11.41 42.88 -12.27
CA ASP A 230 -11.17 43.48 -13.58
C ASP A 230 -11.60 42.52 -14.70
N ALA A 231 -11.31 41.22 -14.55
CA ALA A 231 -11.72 40.19 -15.51
C ALA A 231 -13.24 39.98 -15.55
N GLU A 232 -13.92 40.00 -14.40
CA GLU A 232 -15.38 39.92 -14.32
C GLU A 232 -16.05 41.11 -15.01
N VAL A 233 -15.52 42.32 -14.81
CA VAL A 233 -16.00 43.53 -15.50
C VAL A 233 -15.83 43.42 -17.01
N GLU A 234 -14.68 42.95 -17.49
CA GLU A 234 -14.44 42.75 -18.92
C GLU A 234 -15.33 41.63 -19.49
N HIS A 235 -15.59 40.56 -18.74
CA HIS A 235 -16.52 39.52 -19.14
C HIS A 235 -17.95 40.06 -19.28
N ALA A 236 -18.43 40.81 -18.28
CA ALA A 236 -19.75 41.41 -18.28
C ALA A 236 -19.94 42.40 -19.45
N LYS A 237 -18.90 43.19 -19.79
CA LYS A 237 -18.92 44.06 -20.98
C LYS A 237 -19.09 43.26 -22.27
N ARG A 238 -18.31 42.18 -22.45
CA ARG A 238 -18.41 41.31 -23.64
C ARG A 238 -19.77 40.63 -23.74
N GLU A 239 -20.32 40.16 -22.61
CA GLU A 239 -21.63 39.54 -22.57
C GLU A 239 -22.73 40.54 -22.95
N ARG A 240 -22.71 41.75 -22.36
CA ARG A 240 -23.62 42.84 -22.71
C ARG A 240 -23.55 43.17 -24.20
N ASP A 241 -22.36 43.32 -24.76
CA ASP A 241 -22.18 43.67 -26.17
C ASP A 241 -22.68 42.52 -27.09
N GLY A 242 -22.44 41.27 -26.70
CA GLY A 242 -22.98 40.10 -27.39
C GLY A 242 -24.51 40.02 -27.33
N LEU A 243 -25.12 40.35 -26.19
CA LEU A 243 -26.58 40.44 -26.05
C LEU A 243 -27.17 41.57 -26.89
N ALA A 244 -26.53 42.75 -26.92
CA ALA A 244 -26.95 43.87 -27.75
C ALA A 244 -26.93 43.51 -29.25
N GLN A 245 -25.88 42.81 -29.72
CA GLN A 245 -25.82 42.31 -31.10
C GLN A 245 -26.92 41.28 -31.41
N ARG A 246 -27.24 40.39 -30.47
CA ARG A 246 -28.32 39.40 -30.64
C ARG A 246 -29.69 40.08 -30.68
N LEU A 247 -29.91 41.11 -29.87
CA LEU A 247 -31.14 41.90 -29.86
C LEU A 247 -31.33 42.61 -31.19
N ALA A 248 -30.33 43.34 -31.68
CA ALA A 248 -30.39 44.01 -32.98
C ALA A 248 -30.72 43.05 -34.13
N LYS A 249 -30.11 41.86 -34.16
CA LYS A 249 -30.44 40.81 -35.15
C LYS A 249 -31.87 40.28 -35.01
N ALA A 250 -32.39 40.18 -33.79
CA ALA A 250 -33.77 39.74 -33.55
C ALA A 250 -34.77 40.79 -34.04
N GLU A 251 -34.50 42.08 -33.79
CA GLU A 251 -35.31 43.20 -34.27
C GLU A 251 -35.33 43.27 -35.80
N GLU A 252 -34.19 43.08 -36.47
CA GLU A 252 -34.12 43.03 -37.94
C GLU A 252 -34.96 41.87 -38.51
N ARG A 253 -34.88 40.69 -37.89
CA ARG A 253 -35.70 39.52 -38.28
C ARG A 253 -37.19 39.75 -38.06
N LEU A 254 -37.56 40.43 -36.97
CA LEU A 254 -38.95 40.77 -36.69
C LEU A 254 -39.49 41.76 -37.73
N ALA A 255 -38.75 42.84 -38.00
CA ALA A 255 -39.13 43.84 -39.00
C ALA A 255 -39.30 43.20 -40.40
N LYS A 256 -38.40 42.28 -40.76
CA LYS A 256 -38.54 41.51 -42.00
C LYS A 256 -39.81 40.66 -42.01
N ALA A 257 -40.08 39.91 -40.94
CA ALA A 257 -41.28 39.08 -40.83
C ALA A 257 -42.57 39.93 -40.92
N GLU A 258 -42.63 41.07 -40.23
CA GLU A 258 -43.76 42.00 -40.27
C GLU A 258 -43.99 42.57 -41.67
N SER A 259 -42.93 42.82 -42.44
CA SER A 259 -43.04 43.28 -43.83
C SER A 259 -43.55 42.21 -44.81
N GLU A 260 -43.40 40.93 -44.45
CA GLU A 260 -43.82 39.78 -45.26
C GLU A 260 -45.24 39.28 -44.93
N VAL A 261 -45.88 39.77 -43.85
CA VAL A 261 -47.29 39.46 -43.53
C VAL A 261 -48.21 40.22 -44.49
N PRO A 262 -49.02 39.53 -45.33
CA PRO A 262 -49.96 40.19 -46.22
C PRO A 262 -50.99 40.97 -45.39
N ARG A 263 -51.13 42.28 -45.66
CA ARG A 263 -52.27 43.06 -45.15
C ARG A 263 -53.53 42.59 -45.88
N GLY A 264 -54.26 41.67 -45.25
CA GLY A 264 -55.62 41.29 -45.65
C GLY A 264 -56.63 42.39 -45.40
#